data_AF-A0A838IGN7-F1
#
_entry.id   AF-A0A838IGN7-F1
#
_cell.length_a   1.000
_cell.length_b   1.000
_cell.length_c   1.000
_cell.angle_alpha   90.00
_cell.angle_beta   90.00
_cell.angle_gamma   90.00
#
_symmetry.space_group_name_H-M   'P 1'
#
loop_
_entity.id
_entity.type
_entity.pdbx_description
1 polymer ?
#
loop_
_entity_poly.entity_id
_entity_poly.type
_entity_poly.pdbx_seq_one_letter_code
_entity_poly.pdbx_strand_id
1 'polypeptide(L)'
;MTPRQLIAPLVLALAFVMLGCATGPQLPAPQRALGAGQRSIDNSIARAFSASEAAPRYVLRLRHNPTRSDVPPFEVYSHERWLRSFLDATPELLAQIQAFEQRTAQSARLEHLEIEGKFSGRRRTESGARFPVFVIVDVRQ
;
A
#
# COMPACT_ATOMS: atom_id res chain seq x y z
N MET A 1 69.12 -0.24 -44.89
CA MET A 1 68.32 -1.42 -45.26
C MET A 1 67.20 -1.59 -44.25
N THR A 2 65.96 -1.32 -44.68
CA THR A 2 64.70 -1.64 -43.97
C THR A 2 64.33 -3.12 -44.18
N PRO A 3 63.55 -3.75 -43.28
CA PRO A 3 62.06 -3.74 -43.37
C PRO A 3 61.43 -3.48 -41.98
N ARG A 4 60.34 -2.74 -41.72
CA ARG A 4 58.99 -2.50 -42.29
C ARG A 4 58.01 -3.69 -42.20
N GLN A 5 57.01 -3.51 -41.31
CA GLN A 5 55.64 -4.08 -41.25
C GLN A 5 55.54 -5.54 -40.76
N LEU A 6 54.56 -5.98 -39.96
CA LEU A 6 53.12 -5.67 -39.93
C LEU A 6 52.56 -5.82 -38.49
N ILE A 7 51.94 -4.76 -37.97
CA ILE A 7 51.02 -4.84 -36.84
C ILE A 7 49.72 -5.41 -37.41
N ALA A 8 49.46 -6.70 -37.17
CA ALA A 8 48.26 -7.39 -37.64
C ALA A 8 47.02 -6.90 -36.84
N PRO A 9 46.00 -6.32 -37.48
CA PRO A 9 44.77 -5.92 -36.83
C PRO A 9 43.85 -7.14 -36.73
N LEU A 10 44.05 -7.98 -35.71
CA LEU A 10 43.25 -9.20 -35.50
C LEU A 10 42.66 -9.29 -34.08
N VAL A 11 42.44 -8.15 -33.42
CA VAL A 11 41.78 -8.11 -32.09
C VAL A 11 40.48 -7.30 -32.12
N LEU A 12 40.17 -6.62 -33.22
CA LEU A 12 39.01 -5.70 -33.32
C LEU A 12 37.71 -6.36 -33.82
N ALA A 13 37.65 -7.69 -33.94
CA ALA A 13 36.46 -8.39 -34.46
C ALA A 13 35.68 -9.21 -33.42
N LEU A 14 36.13 -9.27 -32.16
CA LEU A 14 35.51 -10.11 -31.12
C LEU A 14 34.81 -9.33 -29.99
N ALA A 15 34.54 -8.04 -30.19
CA ALA A 15 33.83 -7.21 -29.20
C ALA A 15 32.35 -6.93 -29.55
N PHE A 16 31.87 -7.35 -30.73
CA PHE A 16 30.56 -6.95 -31.24
C PHE A 16 29.41 -7.96 -31.06
N VAL A 17 29.65 -9.13 -30.46
CA VAL A 17 28.62 -10.20 -30.37
C VAL A 17 27.88 -10.23 -29.02
N MET A 18 28.27 -9.40 -28.04
CA MET A 18 27.66 -9.41 -26.68
C MET A 18 26.68 -8.25 -26.41
N LEU A 19 26.17 -7.59 -27.44
CA LEU A 19 25.05 -6.63 -27.33
C LEU A 19 23.72 -7.26 -27.78
N GLY A 20 23.53 -8.53 -27.43
CA GLY A 20 22.21 -9.15 -27.46
C GLY A 20 21.33 -8.48 -26.42
N CYS A 21 20.66 -7.40 -26.80
CA CYS A 21 19.55 -6.82 -26.07
C CYS A 21 18.55 -7.95 -25.82
N ALA A 22 18.47 -8.43 -24.58
CA ALA A 22 17.42 -9.32 -24.13
C ALA A 22 16.10 -8.56 -24.16
N THR A 23 15.48 -8.45 -25.34
CA THR A 23 14.09 -8.05 -25.48
C THR A 23 13.25 -9.18 -24.92
N GLY A 24 12.92 -9.09 -23.63
CA GLY A 24 11.92 -9.95 -23.01
C GLY A 24 10.59 -9.92 -23.77
N PRO A 25 9.70 -10.89 -23.54
CA PRO A 25 8.48 -11.06 -24.32
C PRO A 25 7.69 -9.75 -24.40
N GLN A 26 7.55 -9.24 -25.62
CA GLN A 26 6.93 -7.95 -25.88
C GLN A 26 5.41 -8.13 -25.86
N LEU A 27 4.82 -7.92 -24.67
CA LEU A 27 3.38 -8.03 -24.47
C LEU A 27 2.62 -7.12 -25.46
N PRO A 28 1.43 -7.52 -25.92
CA PRO A 28 0.55 -6.67 -26.72
C PRO A 28 0.38 -5.29 -26.09
N ALA A 29 0.33 -4.23 -26.92
CA ALA A 29 0.23 -2.84 -26.46
C ALA A 29 -0.85 -2.60 -25.37
N PRO A 30 -2.06 -3.20 -25.44
CA PRO A 30 -3.07 -3.04 -24.40
C PRO A 30 -2.64 -3.59 -23.04
N GLN A 31 -1.97 -4.73 -23.02
CA GLN A 31 -1.49 -5.37 -21.78
C GLN A 31 -0.34 -4.59 -21.14
N ARG A 32 0.53 -3.99 -21.97
CA ARG A 32 1.57 -3.07 -21.50
C ARG A 32 0.99 -1.80 -20.90
N ALA A 33 -0.01 -1.21 -21.55
CA ALA A 33 -0.69 -0.02 -21.05
C ALA A 33 -1.41 -0.29 -19.72
N LEU A 34 -2.13 -1.41 -19.63
CA LEU A 34 -2.79 -1.85 -18.38
C LEU A 34 -1.77 -2.04 -17.25
N GLY A 35 -0.69 -2.79 -17.49
CA GLY A 35 0.35 -3.03 -16.48
C GLY A 35 1.09 -1.75 -16.06
N ALA A 36 1.35 -0.83 -17.00
CA ALA A 36 1.92 0.48 -16.69
C ALA A 36 0.95 1.35 -15.87
N GLY A 37 -0.34 1.33 -16.20
CA GLY A 37 -1.39 2.02 -15.45
C GLY A 37 -1.51 1.48 -14.03
N GLN A 38 -1.56 0.16 -13.86
CA GLN A 38 -1.62 -0.49 -12.56
C GLN A 38 -0.43 -0.11 -11.67
N ARG A 39 0.80 -0.16 -12.23
CA ARG A 39 2.02 0.26 -11.51
C ARG A 39 1.99 1.74 -11.12
N SER A 40 1.47 2.61 -11.99
CA SER A 40 1.34 4.04 -11.69
C SER A 40 0.37 4.29 -10.52
N ILE A 41 -0.75 3.57 -10.50
CA ILE A 41 -1.72 3.61 -9.39
C ILE A 41 -1.06 3.11 -8.11
N ASP A 42 -0.41 1.94 -8.15
CA ASP A 42 0.27 1.36 -6.99
C ASP A 42 1.36 2.28 -6.45
N ASN A 43 2.15 2.93 -7.33
CA ASN A 43 3.18 3.88 -6.94
C ASN A 43 2.59 5.17 -6.33
N SER A 44 1.50 5.70 -6.89
CA SER A 44 0.83 6.90 -6.38
C SER A 44 0.25 6.64 -5.00
N ILE A 45 -0.35 5.47 -4.83
CA ILE A 45 -0.82 4.97 -3.55
C ILE A 45 0.35 4.84 -2.56
N ALA A 46 1.44 4.18 -2.94
CA ALA A 46 2.60 3.99 -2.06
C ALA A 46 3.20 5.33 -1.61
N ARG A 47 3.29 6.32 -2.52
CA ARG A 47 3.73 7.68 -2.19
C ARG A 47 2.79 8.39 -1.24
N ALA A 48 1.47 8.28 -1.45
CA ALA A 48 0.48 8.84 -0.53
C ALA A 48 0.61 8.24 0.88
N PHE A 49 0.86 6.93 0.98
CA PHE A 49 1.13 6.28 2.26
C PHE A 49 2.46 6.70 2.88
N SER A 50 3.55 6.76 2.11
CA SER A 50 4.85 7.22 2.63
C SER A 50 4.76 8.65 3.17
N ALA A 51 4.03 9.53 2.48
CA ALA A 51 3.73 10.87 3.00
C ALA A 51 2.89 10.83 4.28
N SER A 52 1.93 9.91 4.38
CA SER A 52 1.11 9.71 5.60
C SER A 52 1.91 9.14 6.77
N GLU A 53 2.87 8.24 6.53
CA GLU A 53 3.71 7.67 7.59
C GLU A 53 4.63 8.70 8.24
N ALA A 54 5.07 9.68 7.45
CA ALA A 54 5.85 10.85 7.87
C ALA A 54 5.00 11.94 8.52
N ALA A 55 3.67 11.85 8.40
CA ALA A 55 2.76 12.84 8.95
C ALA A 55 2.53 12.64 10.47
N PRO A 56 2.20 13.71 11.22
CA PRO A 56 1.87 13.61 12.63
C PRO A 56 0.65 12.71 12.87
N ARG A 57 0.53 12.19 14.09
CA ARG A 57 -0.64 11.41 14.52
C ARG A 57 -1.89 12.28 14.40
N TYR A 58 -2.98 11.68 13.93
CA TYR A 58 -4.25 12.33 13.73
C TYR A 58 -5.27 11.84 14.75
N VAL A 59 -6.10 12.75 15.24
CA VAL A 59 -7.33 12.42 15.94
C VAL A 59 -8.43 12.28 14.90
N LEU A 60 -8.91 11.05 14.70
CA LEU A 60 -9.92 10.70 13.71
C LEU A 60 -11.12 10.05 14.38
N ARG A 61 -12.24 10.00 13.65
CA ARG A 61 -13.44 9.30 14.12
C ARG A 61 -13.42 7.86 13.61
N LEU A 62 -13.71 6.93 14.50
CA LEU A 62 -13.93 5.52 14.23
C LEU A 62 -15.41 5.23 14.34
N ARG A 63 -15.95 4.41 13.44
CA ARG A 63 -17.31 3.87 13.56
C ARG A 63 -17.33 2.38 13.33
N HIS A 64 -18.27 1.71 14.00
CA HIS A 64 -18.58 0.33 13.71
C HIS A 64 -19.53 0.25 12.50
N ASN A 65 -19.13 -0.52 11.49
CA ASN A 65 -19.93 -0.81 10.30
C ASN A 65 -19.91 -2.32 10.03
N PRO A 66 -20.81 -3.09 10.69
CA PRO A 66 -20.78 -4.55 10.66
C PRO A 66 -20.94 -5.08 9.24
N THR A 67 -20.23 -6.15 8.92
CA THR A 67 -20.33 -6.82 7.61
C THR A 67 -20.65 -8.30 7.81
N ARG A 68 -21.22 -8.92 6.77
CA ARG A 68 -21.48 -10.37 6.73
C ARG A 68 -20.31 -11.16 6.12
N SER A 69 -19.15 -10.52 5.97
CA SER A 69 -17.99 -11.00 5.20
C SER A 69 -16.68 -10.78 5.96
N ASP A 70 -15.58 -11.32 5.46
CA ASP A 70 -14.22 -11.18 6.04
C ASP A 70 -13.59 -9.79 5.75
N VAL A 71 -14.39 -8.74 5.94
CA VAL A 71 -14.01 -7.35 5.69
C VAL A 71 -13.91 -6.64 7.04
N PRO A 72 -12.96 -5.70 7.25
CA PRO A 72 -12.83 -5.01 8.52
C PRO A 72 -14.16 -4.43 9.01
N PRO A 73 -14.56 -4.67 10.28
CA PRO A 73 -15.84 -4.22 10.81
C PRO A 73 -15.83 -2.72 11.14
N PHE A 74 -14.69 -2.05 11.03
CA PHE A 74 -14.55 -0.63 11.36
C PHE A 74 -14.21 0.23 10.16
N GLU A 75 -14.66 1.48 10.25
CA GLU A 75 -14.30 2.55 9.33
C GLU A 75 -13.72 3.75 10.07
N VAL A 76 -12.64 4.30 9.51
CA VAL A 76 -11.97 5.50 10.00
C VAL A 76 -12.33 6.66 9.08
N TYR A 77 -12.79 7.78 9.65
CA TYR A 77 -13.09 9.00 8.91
C TYR A 77 -11.79 9.75 8.61
N SER A 78 -11.41 9.82 7.34
CA SER A 78 -10.18 10.47 6.90
C SER A 78 -10.43 11.12 5.54
N HIS A 79 -9.92 12.34 5.36
CA HIS A 79 -10.09 13.12 4.13
C HIS A 79 -11.55 13.17 3.66
N GLU A 80 -12.44 13.59 4.56
CA GLU A 80 -13.87 13.78 4.32
C GLU A 80 -14.68 12.52 3.95
N ARG A 81 -14.08 11.33 4.08
CA ARG A 81 -14.74 10.05 3.76
C ARG A 81 -14.49 8.99 4.82
N TRP A 82 -15.39 8.02 4.87
CA TRP A 82 -15.23 6.81 5.68
C TRP A 82 -14.43 5.76 4.92
N LEU A 83 -13.43 5.18 5.57
CA LEU A 83 -12.51 4.23 4.97
C LEU A 83 -12.44 2.98 5.84
N ARG A 84 -12.77 1.82 5.25
CA ARG A 84 -12.60 0.54 5.94
C ARG A 84 -11.12 0.26 6.15
N SER A 85 -10.76 -0.10 7.36
CA SER A 85 -9.37 -0.36 7.74
C SER A 85 -9.30 -1.40 8.83
N PHE A 86 -8.26 -2.24 8.76
CA PHE A 86 -7.88 -3.04 9.92
C PHE A 86 -7.27 -2.14 10.98
N LEU A 87 -7.56 -2.44 12.24
CA LEU A 87 -7.01 -1.72 13.36
C LEU A 87 -5.82 -2.50 13.91
N ASP A 88 -4.75 -1.79 14.22
CA ASP A 88 -3.60 -2.31 14.94
C ASP A 88 -3.38 -1.43 16.16
N ALA A 89 -3.39 -2.02 17.35
CA ALA A 89 -3.30 -1.28 18.61
C ALA A 89 -2.77 -2.22 19.69
N THR A 90 -2.43 -1.68 20.86
CA THR A 90 -2.11 -2.53 22.01
C THR A 90 -3.34 -3.33 22.44
N PRO A 91 -3.17 -4.47 23.13
CA PRO A 91 -4.30 -5.27 23.60
C PRO A 91 -5.32 -4.47 24.43
N GLU A 92 -4.85 -3.51 25.23
CA GLU A 92 -5.70 -2.67 26.07
C GLU A 92 -6.60 -1.75 25.23
N LEU A 93 -6.06 -1.16 24.17
CA LEU A 93 -6.82 -0.31 23.25
C LEU A 93 -7.78 -1.13 22.40
N LEU A 94 -7.38 -2.33 21.95
CA LEU A 94 -8.27 -3.24 21.24
C LEU A 94 -9.46 -3.65 22.12
N ALA A 95 -9.24 -3.91 23.41
CA ALA A 95 -10.32 -4.22 24.35
C ALA A 95 -11.32 -3.06 24.49
N GLN A 96 -10.84 -1.81 24.53
CA GLN A 96 -11.73 -0.64 24.55
C GLN A 96 -12.56 -0.52 23.27
N ILE A 97 -11.95 -0.79 22.11
CA ILE A 97 -12.63 -0.76 20.82
C ILE A 97 -13.65 -1.87 20.70
N GLN A 98 -13.35 -3.07 21.21
CA GLN A 98 -14.30 -4.19 21.29
C GLN A 98 -15.49 -3.85 22.20
N ALA A 99 -15.24 -3.19 23.35
CA ALA A 99 -16.32 -2.73 24.21
C ALA A 99 -17.20 -1.67 23.51
N PHE A 100 -16.59 -0.77 22.73
CA PHE A 100 -17.32 0.17 21.87
C PHE A 100 -18.14 -0.55 20.79
N GLU A 101 -17.58 -1.56 20.13
CA GLU A 101 -18.28 -2.39 19.14
C GLU A 101 -19.52 -3.05 19.74
N GLN A 102 -19.37 -3.71 20.89
CA GLN A 102 -20.48 -4.39 21.56
C GLN A 102 -21.60 -3.42 21.93
N ARG A 103 -21.26 -2.23 22.46
CA ARG A 103 -22.24 -1.18 22.76
C ARG A 103 -22.94 -0.68 21.50
N THR A 104 -22.18 -0.39 20.44
CA THR A 104 -22.73 0.14 19.19
C THR A 104 -23.56 -0.90 18.44
N ALA A 105 -23.20 -2.18 18.50
CA ALA A 105 -23.96 -3.27 17.90
C ALA A 105 -25.35 -3.47 18.54
N GLN A 106 -25.49 -3.08 19.81
CA GLN A 106 -26.77 -3.13 20.54
C GLN A 106 -27.55 -1.80 20.43
N SER A 107 -26.88 -0.73 20.04
CA SER A 107 -27.47 0.61 19.91
C SER A 107 -28.12 0.79 18.54
N ALA A 108 -29.33 1.36 18.51
CA ALA A 108 -29.96 1.80 17.25
C ALA A 108 -29.34 3.10 16.70
N ARG A 109 -28.37 3.68 17.41
CA ARG A 109 -27.72 4.95 17.06
C ARG A 109 -26.36 4.72 16.42
N LEU A 110 -26.05 5.57 15.44
CA LEU A 110 -24.71 5.66 14.87
C LEU A 110 -23.80 6.38 15.87
N GLU A 111 -23.01 5.58 16.59
CA GLU A 111 -22.01 6.08 17.54
C GLU A 111 -20.63 6.10 16.89
N HIS A 112 -19.81 7.06 17.32
CA HIS A 112 -18.43 7.21 16.87
C HIS A 112 -17.51 7.29 18.08
N LEU A 113 -16.30 6.77 17.93
CA LEU A 113 -15.22 6.84 18.91
C LEU A 113 -14.10 7.73 18.34
N GLU A 114 -13.54 8.64 19.13
CA GLU A 114 -12.36 9.38 18.70
C GLU A 114 -11.10 8.56 18.98
N ILE A 115 -10.26 8.39 17.96
CA ILE A 115 -9.03 7.62 18.05
C ILE A 115 -7.86 8.47 17.59
N GLU A 116 -6.75 8.39 18.30
CA GLU A 116 -5.49 8.97 17.85
C GLU A 116 -4.63 7.88 17.20
N GLY A 117 -4.09 8.18 16.03
CA GLY A 117 -3.24 7.22 15.34
C GLY A 117 -2.78 7.68 13.98
N LYS A 118 -2.31 6.73 13.17
CA LYS A 118 -1.94 6.97 11.78
C LYS A 118 -2.16 5.74 10.92
N PHE A 119 -2.40 5.95 9.63
CA PHE A 119 -2.31 4.84 8.68
C PHE A 119 -0.87 4.37 8.58
N SER A 120 -0.67 3.05 8.68
CA SER A 120 0.59 2.45 8.26
C SER A 120 0.58 2.27 6.74
N GLY A 121 1.75 2.25 6.13
CA GLY A 121 1.94 1.85 4.73
C GLY A 121 1.65 0.37 4.48
N ARG A 122 1.33 -0.40 5.53
CA ARG A 122 0.93 -1.80 5.43
C ARG A 122 -0.52 -1.92 4.96
N ARG A 123 -0.78 -3.01 4.25
CA ARG A 123 -2.11 -3.41 3.80
C ARG A 123 -2.33 -4.87 4.17
N ARG A 124 -3.57 -5.20 4.53
CA ARG A 124 -4.01 -6.58 4.69
C ARG A 124 -4.98 -6.92 3.57
N THR A 125 -4.79 -8.09 2.98
CA THR A 125 -5.65 -8.59 1.91
C THR A 125 -6.57 -9.62 2.51
N GLU A 126 -7.87 -9.43 2.34
CA GLU A 126 -8.88 -10.39 2.79
C GLU A 126 -10.04 -10.43 1.79
N SER A 127 -10.54 -11.63 1.50
CA SER A 127 -11.49 -11.90 0.41
C SER A 127 -11.09 -11.29 -0.95
N GLY A 128 -9.78 -11.14 -1.23
CA GLY A 128 -9.26 -10.55 -2.46
C GLY A 128 -9.23 -9.02 -2.50
N ALA A 129 -9.78 -8.34 -1.49
CA ALA A 129 -9.72 -6.88 -1.36
C ALA A 129 -8.57 -6.46 -0.43
N ARG A 130 -7.92 -5.34 -0.75
CA ARG A 130 -6.81 -4.79 0.05
C ARG A 130 -7.29 -3.61 0.89
N PHE A 131 -7.16 -3.73 2.21
CA PHE A 131 -7.53 -2.68 3.15
C PHE A 131 -6.28 -2.09 3.83
N PRO A 132 -6.27 -0.78 4.09
CA PRO A 132 -5.21 -0.16 4.88
C PRO A 132 -5.28 -0.61 6.34
N VAL A 133 -4.15 -0.51 7.03
CA VAL A 133 -4.06 -0.74 8.48
C VAL A 133 -3.87 0.59 9.19
N PHE A 134 -4.78 0.92 10.11
CA PHE A 134 -4.68 2.10 10.98
C PHE A 134 -4.08 1.69 12.32
N VAL A 135 -2.97 2.32 12.70
CA VAL A 135 -2.27 2.09 13.96
C VAL A 135 -2.76 3.09 14.98
N ILE A 136 -3.44 2.59 16.02
CA ILE A 136 -4.02 3.39 17.09
C ILE A 136 -3.02 3.47 18.23
N VAL A 137 -2.83 4.69 18.74
CA VAL A 137 -1.96 4.96 19.88
C VAL A 137 -2.74 5.41 21.12
N ASP A 138 -3.96 5.90 20.94
CA ASP A 138 -4.84 6.33 22.02
C ASP A 138 -6.31 6.31 21.59
N VAL A 139 -7.20 6.20 22.57
CA VAL A 139 -8.66 6.27 22.42
C VAL A 139 -9.17 7.40 23.29
N ARG A 140 -9.81 8.39 22.67
CA ARG A 140 -10.38 9.55 23.35
C ARG A 140 -11.88 9.33 23.54
N GLN A 141 -12.35 9.50 24.77
CA GLN A 141 -13.75 9.35 25.15
C GLN A 141 -14.43 10.71 25.32
#